data_AF-W7UDG5-F1
#
_entry.id   AF-W7UDG5-F1
#
_cell.length_a   1.000
_cell.length_b   1.000
_cell.length_c   1.000
_cell.angle_alpha   90.00
_cell.angle_beta   90.00
_cell.angle_gamma   90.00
#
_symmetry.space_group_name_H-M   'P 1'
#
loop_
_entity.id
_entity.type
_entity.pdbx_description
1 polymer ?
#
loop_
_entity_poly.entity_id
_entity_poly.type
_entity_poly.pdbx_seq_one_letter_code
_entity_poly.pdbx_strand_id
1 'polypeptide(L)' 'MKRIQGYLFKYGNVLAALAITAATKSVAKACWFWFNQPKVPEGLNKFIKEEK' A
#
# COMPACT_ATOMS: atom_id res chain seq x y z
N MET A 1 -7.16 -22.26 22.02
CA MET A 1 -6.14 -22.03 20.97
C MET A 1 -6.50 -22.65 19.61
N LYS A 2 -6.89 -23.93 19.51
CA LYS A 2 -7.19 -24.60 18.23
C LYS A 2 -8.26 -23.93 17.35
N ARG A 3 -9.32 -23.37 17.97
CA ARG A 3 -10.41 -22.67 17.25
C ARG A 3 -9.98 -21.32 16.65
N ILE A 4 -9.16 -20.57 17.39
CA ILE A 4 -8.63 -19.27 16.94
C ILE A 4 -7.63 -19.48 15.80
N GLN A 5 -6.74 -20.47 15.92
CA GLN A 5 -5.85 -20.86 14.83
C GLN A 5 -6.63 -21.25 13.56
N GLY A 6 -7.74 -21.99 13.70
CA GLY A 6 -8.62 -22.32 12.58
C GLY A 6 -9.20 -21.09 11.85
N TYR A 7 -9.59 -20.05 12.58
CA TYR A 7 -10.04 -18.79 11.97
C TYR A 7 -8.90 -17.99 11.34
N LEU A 8 -7.72 -17.99 11.97
CA LEU A 8 -6.53 -17.33 11.46
C LEU A 8 -6.07 -17.95 10.14
N PHE A 9 -6.10 -19.28 10.00
CA PHE A 9 -5.77 -19.93 8.74
C PHE A 9 -6.85 -19.75 7.66
N LYS A 10 -8.14 -19.68 8.05
CA LYS A 10 -9.24 -19.47 7.10
C LYS A 10 -9.33 -18.05 6.55
N TYR A 11 -9.12 -17.04 7.41
CA TYR A 11 -9.24 -15.63 7.05
C TYR A 11 -7.90 -14.90 6.96
N GLY A 12 -6.79 -15.58 7.24
CA GLY A 12 -5.45 -15.02 7.22
C GLY A 12 -5.06 -14.45 5.86
N ASN A 13 -5.48 -15.08 4.76
CA ASN A 13 -5.24 -14.56 3.41
C ASN A 13 -5.95 -13.22 3.16
N VAL A 14 -7.20 -13.09 3.62
CA VAL A 14 -7.97 -11.84 3.51
C VAL A 14 -7.34 -10.76 4.39
N LEU A 15 -6.94 -11.11 5.60
CA LEU A 15 -6.26 -10.20 6.52
C LEU A 15 -4.90 -9.74 5.96
N ALA A 16 -4.15 -10.64 5.35
CA ALA A 16 -2.87 -10.35 4.71
C ALA A 16 -3.05 -9.44 3.48
N ALA A 17 -4.03 -9.72 2.62
CA ALA A 17 -4.36 -8.86 1.48
C ALA A 17 -4.79 -7.46 1.92
N LEU A 18 -5.59 -7.37 2.99
CA LEU A 18 -5.99 -6.10 3.59
C LEU A 18 -4.76 -5.34 4.14
N ALA A 19 -3.87 -6.03 4.85
CA ALA A 19 -2.66 -5.44 5.41
C ALA A 19 -1.72 -4.91 4.30
N ILE A 20 -1.50 -5.69 3.23
CA ILE A 20 -0.70 -5.28 2.07
C ILE A 20 -1.32 -4.07 1.36
N THR A 21 -2.65 -4.05 1.21
CA THR A 21 -3.37 -2.93 0.59
C THR A 21 -3.28 -1.67 1.44
N ALA A 22 -3.45 -1.80 2.75
CA ALA A 22 -3.31 -0.68 3.69
C ALA A 22 -1.88 -0.13 3.70
N ALA A 23 -0.88 -1.01 3.68
CA ALA A 23 0.53 -0.64 3.64
C ALA A 23 0.86 0.11 2.34
N THR A 24 0.51 -0.44 1.17
CA THR A 24 0.80 0.20 -0.13
C THR A 24 0.13 1.56 -0.28
N LYS A 25 -1.10 1.74 0.21
CA LYS A 25 -1.77 3.04 0.20
C LYS A 25 -1.18 4.05 1.18
N SER A 26 -0.52 3.60 2.24
CA SER A 26 0.10 4.49 3.24
C SER A 26 1.51 4.94 2.85
N VAL A 27 2.23 4.20 1.99
CA VAL A 27 3.61 4.52 1.58
C VAL A 27 3.75 5.96 1.09
N ALA A 28 2.91 6.42 0.16
CA ALA A 28 3.04 7.78 -0.39
C ALA A 28 2.90 8.87 0.68
N LYS A 29 1.99 8.67 1.64
CA LYS A 29 1.79 9.61 2.76
C LYS A 29 2.95 9.55 3.76
N ALA A 30 3.44 8.36 4.07
CA ALA A 30 4.58 8.15 4.94
C ALA A 30 5.87 8.72 4.33
N CYS A 31 6.09 8.56 3.03
CA CYS A 31 7.22 9.14 2.32
C CYS A 31 7.19 10.67 2.31
N TRP A 32 6.01 11.27 2.12
CA TRP A 32 5.89 12.73 2.16
C TRP A 32 6.09 13.29 3.57
N PHE A 33 5.48 12.67 4.59
CA PHE A 33 5.51 13.17 5.96
C PHE A 33 6.80 12.85 6.73
N TRP A 34 7.34 11.64 6.55
CA TRP A 34 8.50 11.14 7.32
C TRP A 34 9.83 11.28 6.56
N PHE A 35 9.79 11.22 5.23
CA PHE A 35 10.99 11.22 4.39
C PHE A 35 11.12 12.49 3.52
N ASN A 36 10.29 13.52 3.78
CA ASN A 36 10.29 14.81 3.07
C ASN A 36 10.32 14.65 1.53
N GLN A 37 9.64 13.63 1.00
CA GLN A 37 9.70 13.37 -0.43
C GLN A 37 9.17 14.58 -1.22
N PRO A 38 9.97 15.17 -2.13
CA PRO A 38 9.56 16.36 -2.86
C PRO A 38 8.37 16.05 -3.78
N LYS A 39 7.57 17.08 -4.07
CA LYS A 39 6.49 16.96 -5.04
C LYS A 39 7.06 16.52 -6.40
N VAL A 40 6.38 15.58 -7.04
CA VAL A 40 6.73 15.14 -8.39
C VAL A 40 6.71 16.36 -9.33
N PRO A 41 7.76 16.58 -10.14
CA PRO A 41 7.83 17.75 -11.00
C PRO A 41 6.76 17.71 -12.10
N GLU A 42 6.15 18.86 -12.40
CA GLU A 42 5.05 18.96 -13.37
C GLU A 42 5.44 18.48 -14.78
N GLY A 43 6.72 18.62 -15.14
CA GLY A 43 7.26 18.14 -16.42
C GLY A 43 7.22 16.62 -16.59
N LEU A 44 7.13 15.86 -15.49
CA LEU A 44 7.04 14.39 -15.52
C LEU A 44 5.65 13.93 -15.97
N ASN A 45 4.61 14.74 -15.79
CA ASN A 45 3.24 14.40 -16.21
C ASN A 45 3.11 14.12 -17.72
N LYS A 46 4.05 14.61 -18.53
CA LYS A 46 4.11 14.37 -19.98
C LYS A 46 4.41 12.90 -20.32
N PHE A 47 5.09 12.19 -19.42
CA PHE A 47 5.51 10.79 -19.61
C PHE A 47 4.58 9.78 -18.93
N ILE A 48 3.77 10.22 -17.95
CA ILE A 48 2.80 9.33 -17.26
C ILE A 48 1.61 8.97 -18.16
N LYS A 49 1.25 9.82 -19.12
CA LYS A 49 0.04 9.65 -19.95
C LYS A 49 0.20 8.68 -21.13
N GLU A 50 1.40 8.18 -21.40
CA GLU A 50 1.66 7.27 -22.53
C GLU A 50 1.38 5.79 -22.20
N GLU A 51 1.12 5.44 -20.93
CA GLU A 51 0.75 4.08 -20.52
C GLU A 51 -0.78 3.93 -20.28
N LYS A 52 -1.61 4.25 -21.28
CA LYS A 52 -3.02 3.85 -21.28
C LYS A 52 -3.43 3.19 -22.59
#